data_AF-A0A437MIR8-F1
#
_entry.id   AF-A0A437MIR8-F1
#
_cell.length_a   1.000
_cell.length_b   1.000
_cell.length_c   1.000
_cell.angle_alpha   90.00
_cell.angle_beta   90.00
_cell.angle_gamma   90.00
#
_symmetry.space_group_name_H-M   'P 1'
#
loop_
_entity.id
_entity.type
_entity.pdbx_description
1 polymer ?
#
loop_
_entity_poly.entity_id
_entity_poly.type
_entity_poly.pdbx_seq_one_letter_code
_entity_poly.pdbx_strand_id
1 'polypeptide(L)'
;MNPHPQQLRRAIAVLQGLGADPRMLEDDAWRTGHGYYGALAWPMAADGQPTVLLLGARSGLEAQLQFMRCAETRVIVVEPFTGRNPVLSGLRRLWPNLQVVSDVAAARGLLAGRAPDLVRVDGTRHTLDELRALLEGTRCGHLCGVFTDAWADPIALYRLSRDELARSFFWRDDQRRHSFGSDRGPAAVEVSVVVPAYKVSAWLDECLDSLASQTLERLEVIVVNDGSPDDTGDVADGWAARFPGRIQVIHKQNGGCASARNAGLAAARGEFVGFADGDDWVDPAMFAELYRAAILSGADVAQCGYAEAWADGSYTSHRGAPEGIGDWPHVTEDTVALLTERPTIWRRIYRRDMLAQNGIIFPDHVARFDDLPFQFEALLRARRVAMVPEAWYFYRQGRPGQTIGVRDERLYVHFPIFDWIWERVMPSATARVEAQFQRVVMNTHAWAMEMLLPEHRAGYRALMRAQMARQRLHLGRLDLLRLGLRAGRLGIVGPSLVTKGQADAA
;
A
#
# COMPACT_ATOMS: atom_id res chain seq x y z
N MET A 1 18.67 9.38 -7.83
CA MET A 1 20.01 8.79 -7.63
C MET A 1 20.86 9.75 -6.82
N ASN A 2 21.63 9.23 -5.86
CA ASN A 2 22.65 10.02 -5.14
C ASN A 2 23.73 10.48 -6.12
N PRO A 3 24.36 11.65 -5.90
CA PRO A 3 25.43 12.12 -6.77
C PRO A 3 26.62 11.16 -6.70
N HIS A 4 27.33 11.00 -7.83
CA HIS A 4 28.51 10.16 -7.87
C HIS A 4 29.57 10.70 -6.88
N PRO A 5 30.27 9.86 -6.08
CA PRO A 5 31.19 10.33 -5.04
C PRO A 5 32.29 11.27 -5.53
N GLN A 6 32.71 11.15 -6.80
CA GLN A 6 33.68 12.07 -7.40
C GLN A 6 33.06 13.44 -7.76
N GLN A 7 31.81 13.48 -8.22
CA GLN A 7 31.09 14.73 -8.46
C GLN A 7 30.90 15.50 -7.15
N LEU A 8 30.50 14.80 -6.09
CA LEU A 8 30.32 15.38 -4.77
C LEU A 8 31.62 15.99 -4.24
N ARG A 9 32.75 15.28 -4.33
CA ARG A 9 34.07 15.79 -3.93
C ARG A 9 34.48 17.05 -4.71
N ARG A 10 34.26 17.08 -6.03
CA ARG A 10 34.56 18.25 -6.88
C ARG A 10 33.68 19.45 -6.51
N ALA A 11 32.38 19.25 -6.28
CA ALA A 11 31.47 20.30 -5.86
C ALA A 11 31.89 20.90 -4.51
N ILE A 12 32.24 20.06 -3.54
CA ILE A 12 32.73 20.47 -2.22
C ILE A 12 34.01 21.31 -2.36
N ALA A 13 34.99 20.87 -3.16
CA ALA A 13 36.25 21.59 -3.35
C ALA A 13 36.03 23.02 -3.90
N VAL A 14 35.11 23.19 -4.86
CA VAL A 14 34.74 24.52 -5.38
C VAL A 14 34.20 25.41 -4.26
N LEU A 15 33.28 24.89 -3.45
CA LEU A 15 32.63 25.67 -2.38
C LEU A 15 33.58 26.00 -1.23
N GLN A 16 34.51 25.11 -0.90
CA GLN A 16 35.60 25.39 0.04
C GLN A 16 36.47 26.56 -0.45
N GLY A 17 36.80 26.58 -1.75
CA GLY A 17 37.52 27.70 -2.37
C GLY A 17 36.75 29.02 -2.35
N LEU A 18 35.41 28.97 -2.26
CA LEU A 18 34.53 30.13 -2.11
C LEU A 18 34.25 30.49 -0.64
N GLY A 19 34.90 29.81 0.32
CA GLY A 19 34.78 30.11 1.75
C GLY A 19 33.54 29.52 2.44
N ALA A 20 32.95 28.44 1.91
CA ALA A 20 31.86 27.74 2.59
C ALA A 20 32.31 27.11 3.92
N ASP A 21 31.47 27.18 4.96
CA ASP A 21 31.73 26.53 6.24
C ASP A 21 31.87 25.01 6.03
N PRO A 22 33.03 24.40 6.37
CA PRO A 22 33.25 22.97 6.21
C PRO A 22 32.19 22.09 6.88
N ARG A 23 31.65 22.50 8.02
CA ARG A 23 30.61 21.75 8.74
C ARG A 23 29.28 21.78 8.00
N MET A 24 28.92 22.92 7.42
CA MET A 24 27.70 23.01 6.61
C MET A 24 27.81 22.19 5.32
N LEU A 25 28.99 22.13 4.71
CA LEU A 25 29.26 21.28 3.56
C LEU A 25 29.16 19.79 3.89
N GLU A 26 29.69 19.38 5.03
CA GLU A 26 29.61 18.00 5.52
C GLU A 26 28.15 17.60 5.78
N ASP A 27 27.38 18.46 6.46
CA ASP A 27 25.95 18.26 6.69
C ASP A 27 25.16 18.13 5.39
N ASP A 28 25.36 19.04 4.44
CA ASP A 28 24.62 19.04 3.17
C ASP A 28 25.04 17.85 2.28
N ALA A 29 26.31 17.46 2.32
CA ALA A 29 26.81 16.26 1.65
C ALA A 29 26.17 14.99 2.25
N TRP A 30 26.07 14.92 3.58
CA TRP A 30 25.38 13.85 4.27
C TRP A 30 23.90 13.79 3.88
N ARG A 31 23.19 14.93 3.93
CA ARG A 31 21.77 15.04 3.55
C ARG A 31 21.54 14.56 2.11
N THR A 32 22.39 15.00 1.20
CA THR A 32 22.34 14.63 -0.22
C THR A 32 22.63 13.14 -0.44
N GLY A 33 23.56 12.55 0.32
CA GLY A 33 23.94 11.14 0.22
C GLY A 33 22.95 10.17 0.87
N HIS A 34 22.08 10.64 1.77
CA HIS A 34 21.17 9.79 2.56
C HIS A 34 19.68 10.07 2.27
N GLY A 35 19.39 10.57 1.05
CA GLY A 35 18.01 10.73 0.56
C GLY A 35 17.17 11.71 1.36
N TYR A 36 17.81 12.69 1.99
CA TYR A 36 17.12 13.65 2.87
C TYR A 36 16.16 14.58 2.11
N TYR A 37 16.46 14.86 0.83
CA TYR A 37 15.56 15.54 -0.12
C TYR A 37 15.02 14.60 -1.19
N GLY A 38 14.93 13.31 -0.86
CA GLY A 38 14.61 12.23 -1.81
C GLY A 38 15.77 11.92 -2.74
N ALA A 39 15.51 11.12 -3.77
CA ALA A 39 16.41 11.07 -4.91
C ALA A 39 16.47 12.48 -5.50
N LEU A 40 17.65 13.14 -5.51
CA LEU A 40 17.85 14.42 -6.20
C LEU A 40 17.25 14.33 -7.61
N ALA A 41 16.01 14.79 -7.75
CA ALA A 41 15.22 14.59 -8.94
C ALA A 41 15.79 15.47 -10.06
N TRP A 42 15.70 14.92 -11.26
CA TRP A 42 16.43 15.36 -12.44
C TRP A 42 15.92 16.72 -12.95
N PRO A 43 16.80 17.64 -13.35
CA PRO A 43 16.44 18.57 -14.40
C PRO A 43 16.48 17.81 -15.74
N MET A 44 15.37 17.17 -16.14
CA MET A 44 15.21 16.70 -17.52
C MET A 44 14.24 17.63 -18.24
N ALA A 45 14.78 18.53 -19.06
CA ALA A 45 13.97 19.38 -19.93
C ALA A 45 13.36 18.58 -21.09
N ALA A 46 12.11 18.87 -21.44
CA ALA A 46 11.44 18.36 -22.65
C ALA A 46 10.84 19.46 -23.54
N ASP A 47 11.31 20.71 -23.39
CA ASP A 47 11.16 21.78 -24.41
C ASP A 47 12.15 22.95 -24.26
N GLY A 48 12.46 23.32 -23.02
CA GLY A 48 13.04 24.60 -22.68
C GLY A 48 13.70 24.52 -21.32
N GLN A 49 14.37 25.61 -20.95
CA GLN A 49 15.48 25.61 -20.00
C GLN A 49 15.14 25.06 -18.60
N PRO A 50 15.95 24.12 -18.07
CA PRO A 50 15.76 23.60 -16.72
C PRO A 50 15.79 24.72 -15.68
N THR A 51 14.76 24.79 -14.85
CA THR A 51 14.64 25.78 -13.78
C THR A 51 14.54 25.10 -12.42
N VAL A 52 15.53 25.36 -11.57
CA VAL A 52 15.58 24.87 -10.18
C VAL A 52 15.36 26.04 -9.24
N LEU A 53 14.42 25.87 -8.32
CA LEU A 53 14.15 26.83 -7.27
C LEU A 53 14.51 26.23 -5.91
N LEU A 54 15.39 26.91 -5.19
CA LEU A 54 15.84 26.53 -3.85
C LEU A 54 15.29 27.54 -2.83
N LEU A 55 14.34 27.10 -2.01
CA LEU A 55 13.83 27.86 -0.87
C LEU A 55 14.78 27.64 0.32
N GLY A 56 15.67 28.61 0.54
CA GLY A 56 16.78 28.53 1.48
C GLY A 56 18.00 27.83 0.90
N ALA A 57 19.18 28.46 1.02
CA ALA A 57 20.45 27.86 0.63
C ALA A 57 21.42 27.83 1.81
N ARG A 58 21.82 26.61 2.21
CA ARG A 58 22.80 26.35 3.27
C ARG A 58 24.24 26.56 2.74
N SER A 59 24.94 25.49 2.38
CA SER A 59 26.33 25.57 1.89
C SER A 59 26.48 26.02 0.42
N GLY A 60 25.38 26.07 -0.35
CA GLY A 60 25.41 26.25 -1.80
C GLY A 60 25.69 24.96 -2.59
N LEU A 61 25.86 23.82 -1.90
CA LEU A 61 26.15 22.52 -2.52
C LEU A 61 25.11 22.09 -3.55
N GLU A 62 23.83 22.25 -3.23
CA GLU A 62 22.75 21.87 -4.14
C GLU A 62 22.80 22.69 -5.44
N ALA A 63 22.98 24.01 -5.35
CA ALA A 63 23.12 24.86 -6.53
C ALA A 63 24.33 24.45 -7.39
N GLN A 64 25.50 24.24 -6.76
CA GLN A 64 26.71 23.81 -7.46
C GLN A 64 26.53 22.45 -8.15
N LEU A 65 25.84 21.50 -7.50
CA LEU A 65 25.55 20.19 -8.08
C LEU A 65 24.62 20.31 -9.30
N GLN A 66 23.65 21.23 -9.30
CA GLN A 66 22.79 21.45 -10.46
C GLN A 66 23.58 22.00 -11.66
N PHE A 67 24.43 23.00 -11.46
CA PHE A 67 25.29 23.52 -12.54
C PHE A 67 26.28 22.50 -13.08
N MET A 68 26.85 21.65 -12.22
CA MET A 68 27.72 20.56 -12.63
C MET A 68 27.01 19.46 -13.43
N ARG A 69 25.68 19.38 -13.34
CA ARG A 69 24.86 18.46 -14.14
C ARG A 69 24.45 19.09 -15.47
N CYS A 70 24.01 20.35 -15.44
CA CYS A 70 23.67 21.14 -16.63
C CYS A 70 23.99 22.62 -16.37
N ALA A 71 25.01 23.14 -17.07
CA ALA A 71 25.50 24.50 -16.87
C ALA A 71 24.48 25.56 -17.29
N GLU A 72 23.56 25.21 -18.19
CA GLU A 72 22.46 26.04 -18.67
C GLU A 72 21.27 26.09 -17.71
N THR A 73 21.27 25.30 -16.63
CA THR A 73 20.21 25.32 -15.61
C THR A 73 20.06 26.71 -15.03
N ARG A 74 18.85 27.24 -15.04
CA ARG A 74 18.51 28.45 -14.28
C ARG A 74 18.30 28.06 -12.82
N VAL A 75 19.14 28.58 -11.93
CA VAL A 75 19.00 28.35 -10.49
C VAL A 75 18.55 29.63 -9.81
N ILE A 76 17.39 29.58 -9.17
CA ILE A 76 16.85 30.69 -8.37
C ILE A 76 16.93 30.27 -6.90
N VAL A 77 17.60 31.07 -6.09
CA VAL A 77 17.71 30.87 -4.64
C VAL A 77 16.92 31.96 -3.94
N VAL A 78 15.97 31.56 -3.10
CA VAL A 78 15.24 32.45 -2.20
C VAL A 78 15.92 32.43 -0.84
N GLU A 79 16.58 33.52 -0.50
CA GLU A 79 17.34 33.68 0.73
C GLU A 79 17.04 35.06 1.34
N PRO A 80 16.37 35.13 2.51
CA PRO A 80 15.95 36.40 3.10
C PRO A 80 17.11 37.37 3.40
N PHE A 81 18.33 36.85 3.49
CA PHE A 81 19.55 37.64 3.72
C PHE A 81 20.42 37.70 2.46
N THR A 82 19.85 38.20 1.35
CA THR A 82 20.58 38.35 0.08
C THR A 82 21.89 39.10 0.25
N GLY A 83 22.98 38.54 -0.30
CA GLY A 83 24.31 39.15 -0.26
C GLY A 83 25.12 38.88 1.03
N ARG A 84 24.52 38.28 2.06
CA ARG A 84 25.24 37.87 3.28
C ARG A 84 25.86 36.47 3.22
N ASN A 85 25.51 35.67 2.21
CA ASN A 85 26.16 34.39 1.97
C ASN A 85 27.31 34.57 0.94
N PRO A 86 28.59 34.64 1.38
CA PRO A 86 29.72 34.88 0.49
C PRO A 86 29.89 33.78 -0.56
N VAL A 87 29.44 32.55 -0.25
CA VAL A 87 29.49 31.41 -1.16
C VAL A 87 28.56 31.62 -2.35
N LEU A 88 27.32 32.05 -2.12
CA LEU A 88 26.38 32.35 -3.21
C LEU A 88 26.89 33.49 -4.10
N SER A 89 27.48 34.52 -3.50
CA SER A 89 28.12 35.61 -4.24
C SER A 89 29.27 35.12 -5.12
N GLY A 90 30.09 34.19 -4.61
CA GLY A 90 31.15 33.52 -5.36
C GLY A 90 30.61 32.64 -6.50
N LEU A 91 29.58 31.83 -6.21
CA LEU A 91 28.92 30.98 -7.20
C LEU A 91 28.30 31.78 -8.34
N ARG A 92 27.72 32.96 -8.07
CA ARG A 92 27.16 33.84 -9.12
C ARG A 92 28.22 34.32 -10.11
N ARG A 93 29.49 34.44 -9.68
CA ARG A 93 30.60 34.79 -10.58
C ARG A 93 30.99 33.62 -11.48
N LEU A 94 30.85 32.38 -10.99
CA LEU A 94 31.11 31.17 -11.75
C LEU A 94 29.95 30.82 -12.68
N TRP A 95 28.72 31.08 -12.23
CA TRP A 95 27.47 30.68 -12.88
C TRP A 95 26.54 31.90 -13.04
N PRO A 96 26.57 32.57 -14.20
CA PRO A 96 25.73 33.74 -14.46
C PRO A 96 24.22 33.46 -14.38
N ASN A 97 23.82 32.21 -14.57
CA ASN A 97 22.43 31.74 -14.49
C ASN A 97 21.93 31.55 -13.04
N LEU A 98 22.76 31.83 -12.02
CA LEU A 98 22.37 31.85 -10.62
C LEU A 98 21.78 33.21 -10.23
N GLN A 99 20.52 33.21 -9.81
CA GLN A 99 19.80 34.37 -9.29
C GLN A 99 19.53 34.15 -7.81
N VAL A 100 19.80 35.15 -6.98
CA VAL A 100 19.54 35.12 -5.53
C VAL A 100 18.62 36.28 -5.19
N VAL A 101 17.48 35.97 -4.59
CA VAL A 101 16.41 36.93 -4.25
C VAL A 101 16.03 36.82 -2.78
N SER A 102 15.43 37.88 -2.23
CA SER A 102 15.10 37.99 -0.80
C SER A 102 13.83 37.26 -0.39
N ASP A 103 12.92 37.06 -1.33
CA ASP A 103 11.58 36.60 -1.01
C ASP A 103 10.92 35.86 -2.19
N VAL A 104 9.81 35.20 -1.87
CA VAL A 104 8.99 34.42 -2.80
C VAL A 104 8.41 35.29 -3.92
N ALA A 105 8.03 36.54 -3.65
CA ALA A 105 7.45 37.42 -4.65
C ALA A 105 8.46 37.79 -5.75
N ALA A 106 9.70 38.09 -5.37
CA ALA A 106 10.80 38.31 -6.30
C ALA A 106 11.13 37.05 -7.11
N ALA A 107 11.13 35.88 -6.48
CA ALA A 107 11.34 34.60 -7.17
C ALA A 107 10.26 34.35 -8.24
N ARG A 108 9.01 34.65 -7.92
CA ARG A 108 7.88 34.55 -8.84
C ARG A 108 7.98 35.53 -10.01
N GLY A 109 8.39 36.77 -9.75
CA GLY A 109 8.70 37.74 -10.80
C GLY A 109 9.75 37.22 -11.79
N LEU A 110 10.76 36.50 -11.30
CA LEU A 110 11.75 35.83 -12.12
C LEU A 110 11.18 34.66 -12.93
N LEU A 111 10.26 33.87 -12.36
CA LEU A 111 9.59 32.76 -13.06
C LEU A 111 8.68 33.26 -14.20
N ALA A 112 8.12 34.46 -14.09
CA ALA A 112 7.28 35.09 -15.11
C ALA A 112 6.15 34.17 -15.62
N GLY A 113 5.46 33.50 -14.69
CA GLY A 113 4.36 32.58 -14.97
C GLY A 113 4.78 31.18 -15.47
N ARG A 114 6.08 30.87 -15.53
CA ARG A 114 6.57 29.52 -15.86
C ARG A 114 6.69 28.65 -14.61
N ALA A 115 6.27 27.39 -14.74
CA ALA A 115 6.46 26.41 -13.69
C ALA A 115 7.94 25.99 -13.59
N PRO A 116 8.54 25.94 -12.39
CA PRO A 116 9.86 25.37 -12.20
C PRO A 116 9.84 23.84 -12.35
N ASP A 117 10.95 23.26 -12.81
CA ASP A 117 11.11 21.80 -12.90
C ASP A 117 11.29 21.17 -11.53
N LEU A 118 12.09 21.83 -10.67
CA LEU A 118 12.37 21.37 -9.32
C LEU A 118 12.20 22.51 -8.33
N VAL A 119 11.42 22.27 -7.29
CA VAL A 119 11.35 23.11 -6.10
C VAL A 119 11.88 22.31 -4.92
N ARG A 120 12.89 22.85 -4.23
CA ARG A 120 13.41 22.28 -2.99
C ARG A 120 13.13 23.22 -1.83
N VAL A 121 12.58 22.69 -0.74
CA VAL A 121 12.19 23.43 0.45
C VAL A 121 13.08 23.10 1.66
N ASP A 122 13.72 24.12 2.24
CA ASP A 122 14.39 23.97 3.56
C ASP A 122 13.36 24.01 4.69
N GLY A 123 13.39 22.97 5.52
CA GLY A 123 12.54 22.76 6.71
C GLY A 123 12.59 23.84 7.80
N THR A 124 13.41 24.87 7.64
CA THR A 124 13.68 25.85 8.72
C THR A 124 13.07 27.23 8.49
N ARG A 125 12.57 27.54 7.29
CA ARG A 125 12.26 28.93 6.92
C ARG A 125 11.03 29.17 6.04
N HIS A 126 10.39 28.12 5.52
CA HIS A 126 9.35 28.27 4.51
C HIS A 126 8.08 27.49 4.89
N THR A 127 6.93 28.12 4.74
CA THR A 127 5.61 27.60 5.08
C THR A 127 4.89 27.05 3.86
N LEU A 128 3.80 26.31 4.07
CA LEU A 128 2.95 25.85 2.98
C LEU A 128 2.28 26.99 2.21
N ASP A 129 1.90 28.06 2.90
CA ASP A 129 1.27 29.21 2.27
C ASP A 129 2.26 29.96 1.37
N GLU A 130 3.52 30.09 1.80
CA GLU A 130 4.59 30.62 0.96
C GLU A 130 4.83 29.75 -0.28
N LEU A 131 4.82 28.43 -0.13
CA LEU A 131 4.95 27.50 -1.25
C LEU A 131 3.77 27.60 -2.22
N ARG A 132 2.54 27.72 -1.71
CA ARG A 132 1.33 27.89 -2.53
C ARG A 132 1.35 29.24 -3.26
N ALA A 133 1.73 30.31 -2.56
CA ALA A 133 1.85 31.65 -3.14
C ALA A 133 2.96 31.76 -4.19
N LEU A 134 4.06 31.02 -4.00
CA LEU A 134 5.17 30.93 -4.95
C LEU A 134 4.72 30.35 -6.29
N LEU A 135 3.93 29.28 -6.24
CA LEU A 135 3.52 28.52 -7.41
C LEU A 135 2.31 29.16 -8.11
N GLU A 136 1.46 29.92 -7.41
CA GLU A 136 0.37 30.72 -7.98
C GLU A 136 -0.48 29.95 -9.01
N GLY A 137 -0.83 28.70 -8.68
CA GLY A 137 -1.63 27.83 -9.56
C GLY A 137 -0.85 27.11 -10.66
N THR A 138 0.46 27.31 -10.77
CA THR A 138 1.34 26.55 -11.68
C THR A 138 1.99 25.37 -10.96
N ARG A 139 1.78 24.15 -11.46
CA ARG A 139 2.38 22.94 -10.87
C ARG A 139 3.82 22.77 -11.28
N CYS A 140 4.73 22.65 -10.31
CA CYS A 140 6.12 22.31 -10.60
C CYS A 140 6.27 20.84 -11.04
N GLY A 141 7.39 20.52 -11.68
CA GLY A 141 7.70 19.14 -12.07
C GLY A 141 7.89 18.23 -10.86
N HIS A 142 8.80 18.62 -9.96
CA HIS A 142 9.11 17.92 -8.74
C HIS A 142 9.21 18.87 -7.55
N LEU A 143 8.64 18.46 -6.42
CA LEU A 143 8.72 19.17 -5.15
C LEU A 143 9.36 18.27 -4.12
N CYS A 144 10.46 18.70 -3.50
CA CYS A 144 11.03 17.96 -2.38
C CYS A 144 11.43 18.86 -1.23
N GLY A 145 11.51 18.28 -0.04
CA GLY A 145 11.92 19.04 1.11
C GLY A 145 11.73 18.30 2.42
N VAL A 146 11.90 19.10 3.47
CA VAL A 146 11.67 18.67 4.84
C VAL A 146 10.51 19.47 5.40
N PHE A 147 9.70 18.81 6.22
CA PHE A 147 8.64 19.46 6.97
C PHE A 147 8.73 19.04 8.45
N THR A 148 7.97 19.76 9.28
CA THR A 148 7.73 19.38 10.68
C THR A 148 6.22 19.32 10.90
N ASP A 149 5.75 18.50 11.85
CA ASP A 149 4.31 18.47 12.19
C ASP A 149 3.77 19.81 12.68
N ALA A 150 4.64 20.68 13.20
CA ALA A 150 4.28 22.04 13.57
C ALA A 150 3.87 22.89 12.34
N TRP A 151 4.25 22.48 11.12
CA TRP A 151 3.88 23.16 9.89
C TRP A 151 2.49 22.77 9.41
N ALA A 152 2.21 21.46 9.38
CA ALA A 152 0.96 20.92 8.88
C ALA A 152 0.82 19.44 9.23
N ASP A 153 -0.42 18.97 9.22
CA ASP A 153 -0.72 17.55 9.17
C ASP A 153 -0.08 16.91 7.91
N PRO A 154 0.66 15.79 8.06
CA PRO A 154 1.31 15.11 6.94
C PRO A 154 0.37 14.74 5.78
N ILE A 155 -0.89 14.37 6.05
CA ILE A 155 -1.86 14.01 5.02
C ILE A 155 -2.39 15.26 4.31
N ALA A 156 -2.58 16.37 5.03
CA ALA A 156 -2.87 17.65 4.41
C ALA A 156 -1.73 18.08 3.47
N LEU A 157 -0.47 17.93 3.90
CA LEU A 157 0.71 18.21 3.07
C LEU A 157 0.77 17.30 1.83
N TYR A 158 0.51 16.00 2.00
CA TYR A 158 0.44 15.04 0.90
C TYR A 158 -0.64 15.44 -0.14
N ARG A 159 -1.85 15.76 0.31
CA ARG A 159 -2.98 16.17 -0.56
C ARG A 159 -2.66 17.46 -1.29
N LEU A 160 -2.18 18.49 -0.57
CA LEU A 160 -1.80 19.77 -1.18
C LEU A 160 -0.71 19.57 -2.24
N SER A 161 0.32 18.78 -1.92
CA SER A 161 1.42 18.51 -2.85
C SER A 161 0.96 17.78 -4.11
N ARG A 162 0.16 16.72 -3.94
CA ARG A 162 -0.38 15.88 -5.02
C ARG A 162 -1.36 16.63 -5.92
N ASP A 163 -2.27 17.37 -5.30
CA ASP A 163 -3.43 17.90 -6.01
C ASP A 163 -3.13 19.27 -6.64
N GLU A 164 -2.31 20.10 -5.97
CA GLU A 164 -2.15 21.51 -6.34
C GLU A 164 -0.72 21.91 -6.71
N LEU A 165 0.31 21.35 -6.06
CA LEU A 165 1.65 21.95 -6.13
C LEU A 165 2.58 21.29 -7.16
N ALA A 166 2.59 19.96 -7.27
CA ALA A 166 3.65 19.28 -7.99
C ALA A 166 3.15 18.06 -8.76
N ARG A 167 3.76 17.74 -9.91
CA ARG A 167 3.49 16.48 -10.63
C ARG A 167 4.04 15.27 -9.89
N SER A 168 5.13 15.46 -9.15
CA SER A 168 5.68 14.48 -8.24
C SER A 168 6.29 15.17 -7.03
N PHE A 169 6.33 14.50 -5.88
CA PHE A 169 6.90 15.08 -4.68
C PHE A 169 7.48 14.05 -3.71
N PHE A 170 8.36 14.53 -2.84
CA PHE A 170 8.92 13.77 -1.74
C PHE A 170 9.16 14.66 -0.51
N TRP A 171 8.56 14.28 0.61
CA TRP A 171 8.69 14.95 1.89
C TRP A 171 9.35 14.02 2.91
N ARG A 172 10.23 14.60 3.71
CA ARG A 172 10.82 13.95 4.87
C ARG A 172 10.45 14.70 6.14
N ASP A 173 10.03 13.97 7.16
CA ASP A 173 9.84 14.50 8.52
C ASP A 173 11.22 14.67 9.17
N ASP A 174 11.53 15.90 9.60
CA ASP A 174 12.81 16.23 10.24
C ASP A 174 13.03 15.46 11.56
N GLN A 175 11.95 15.25 12.32
CA GLN A 175 12.00 14.72 13.67
C GLN A 175 11.84 13.21 13.70
N ARG A 176 10.89 12.68 12.92
CA ARG A 176 10.53 11.25 13.01
C ARG A 176 11.18 10.37 11.95
N ARG A 177 11.97 10.94 11.03
CA ARG A 177 12.60 10.23 9.90
C ARG A 177 11.61 9.48 9.00
N HIS A 178 10.31 9.74 9.14
CA HIS A 178 9.30 9.23 8.22
C HIS A 178 9.44 9.97 6.89
N SER A 179 9.05 9.33 5.80
CA SER A 179 9.09 9.95 4.48
C SER A 179 7.90 9.48 3.67
N PHE A 180 7.32 10.39 2.92
CA PHE A 180 6.23 10.10 2.02
C PHE A 180 6.40 10.89 0.73
N GLY A 181 5.78 10.40 -0.33
CA GLY A 181 5.88 11.01 -1.64
C GLY A 181 4.94 10.33 -2.61
N SER A 182 4.76 10.96 -3.76
CA SER A 182 3.93 10.42 -4.82
C SER A 182 4.34 11.05 -6.14
N ASP A 183 4.28 10.29 -7.21
CA ASP A 183 4.34 10.73 -8.60
C ASP A 183 2.95 10.71 -9.27
N ARG A 184 1.90 10.52 -8.47
CA ARG A 184 0.53 10.39 -8.93
C ARG A 184 -0.12 11.75 -9.09
N GLY A 185 -1.03 11.82 -10.07
CA GLY A 185 -1.91 12.96 -10.25
C GLY A 185 -2.93 13.12 -9.11
N PRO A 186 -3.74 14.19 -9.16
CA PRO A 186 -4.81 14.41 -8.19
C PRO A 186 -5.77 13.22 -8.14
N ALA A 187 -6.20 12.84 -6.94
CA ALA A 187 -7.14 11.74 -6.74
C ALA A 187 -8.47 12.27 -6.19
N ALA A 188 -9.54 12.15 -6.97
CA ALA A 188 -10.89 12.49 -6.51
C ALA A 188 -11.39 11.51 -5.43
N VAL A 189 -10.94 10.25 -5.51
CA VAL A 189 -11.23 9.19 -4.54
C VAL A 189 -9.92 8.63 -4.01
N GLU A 190 -9.78 8.55 -2.70
CA GLU A 190 -8.63 7.99 -1.99
C GLU A 190 -8.85 6.51 -1.66
N VAL A 191 -10.05 6.14 -1.22
CA VAL A 191 -10.42 4.76 -0.89
C VAL A 191 -11.77 4.41 -1.51
N SER A 192 -11.83 3.30 -2.23
CA SER A 192 -13.10 2.66 -2.62
C SER A 192 -13.38 1.49 -1.68
N VAL A 193 -14.54 1.48 -1.04
CA VAL A 193 -14.99 0.35 -0.21
C VAL A 193 -16.01 -0.46 -0.97
N VAL A 194 -15.70 -1.73 -1.25
CA VAL A 194 -16.62 -2.64 -1.95
C VAL A 194 -17.42 -3.44 -0.94
N VAL A 195 -18.75 -3.40 -1.07
CA VAL A 195 -19.71 -4.08 -0.19
C VAL A 195 -20.51 -5.11 -1.01
N PRO A 196 -20.14 -6.40 -0.99
CA PRO A 196 -20.98 -7.43 -1.59
C PRO A 196 -22.26 -7.60 -0.76
N ALA A 197 -23.42 -7.54 -1.42
CA ALA A 197 -24.72 -7.59 -0.76
C ALA A 197 -25.62 -8.67 -1.38
N TYR A 198 -26.01 -9.66 -0.57
CA TYR A 198 -26.96 -10.70 -0.93
C TYR A 198 -27.62 -11.26 0.33
N LYS A 199 -28.94 -11.12 0.44
CA LYS A 199 -29.77 -11.54 1.58
C LYS A 199 -29.31 -10.94 2.91
N VAL A 200 -29.08 -9.63 2.92
CA VAL A 200 -28.55 -8.88 4.06
C VAL A 200 -29.37 -7.64 4.42
N SER A 201 -30.60 -7.52 3.91
CA SER A 201 -31.47 -6.34 4.15
C SER A 201 -31.58 -5.97 5.63
N ALA A 202 -31.63 -6.96 6.54
CA ALA A 202 -31.73 -6.75 7.98
C ALA A 202 -30.49 -6.11 8.65
N TRP A 203 -29.33 -6.11 7.98
CA TRP A 203 -28.07 -5.58 8.53
C TRP A 203 -27.44 -4.49 7.67
N LEU A 204 -27.87 -4.38 6.41
CA LEU A 204 -27.26 -3.47 5.44
C LEU A 204 -27.36 -2.00 5.86
N ASP A 205 -28.45 -1.61 6.55
CA ASP A 205 -28.59 -0.24 7.08
C ASP A 205 -27.46 0.14 8.05
N GLU A 206 -27.10 -0.73 8.99
CA GLU A 206 -26.01 -0.47 9.95
C GLU A 206 -24.65 -0.43 9.25
N CYS A 207 -24.43 -1.35 8.30
CA CYS A 207 -23.24 -1.38 7.47
C CYS A 207 -23.06 -0.05 6.72
N LEU A 208 -24.08 0.37 5.97
CA LEU A 208 -24.02 1.57 5.15
C LEU A 208 -24.01 2.86 5.97
N ASP A 209 -24.66 2.90 7.13
CA ASP A 209 -24.58 4.03 8.07
C ASP A 209 -23.14 4.23 8.57
N SER A 210 -22.48 3.13 8.95
CA SER A 210 -21.08 3.17 9.40
C SER A 210 -20.09 3.61 8.31
N LEU A 211 -20.36 3.26 7.05
CA LEU A 211 -19.57 3.65 5.89
C LEU A 211 -19.85 5.09 5.43
N ALA A 212 -21.11 5.53 5.49
CA ALA A 212 -21.50 6.90 5.22
C ALA A 212 -20.92 7.89 6.25
N SER A 213 -20.78 7.43 7.50
CA SER A 213 -20.25 8.19 8.64
C SER A 213 -18.72 8.25 8.71
N GLN A 214 -18.01 7.70 7.72
CA GLN A 214 -16.54 7.74 7.71
C GLN A 214 -16.01 9.17 7.67
N THR A 215 -14.97 9.41 8.48
CA THR A 215 -14.24 10.68 8.55
C THR A 215 -13.35 10.94 7.32
N LEU A 216 -13.09 9.91 6.50
CA LEU A 216 -12.37 10.05 5.24
C LEU A 216 -13.27 10.71 4.18
N GLU A 217 -13.02 11.98 3.89
CA GLU A 217 -13.85 12.75 2.94
C GLU A 217 -13.85 12.20 1.51
N ARG A 218 -12.71 11.70 1.00
CA ARG A 218 -12.58 11.17 -0.38
C ARG A 218 -12.79 9.67 -0.45
N LEU A 219 -13.76 9.16 0.29
CA LEU A 219 -14.18 7.76 0.28
C LEU A 219 -15.39 7.56 -0.64
N GLU A 220 -15.39 6.50 -1.45
CA GLU A 220 -16.57 6.02 -2.16
C GLU A 220 -16.95 4.61 -1.69
N VAL A 221 -18.24 4.32 -1.63
CA VAL A 221 -18.80 3.02 -1.25
C VAL A 221 -19.51 2.42 -2.46
N ILE A 222 -19.15 1.18 -2.80
CA ILE A 222 -19.65 0.45 -3.96
C ILE A 222 -20.42 -0.76 -3.46
N VAL A 223 -21.74 -0.60 -3.34
CA VAL A 223 -22.62 -1.70 -2.95
C VAL A 223 -22.92 -2.53 -4.19
N VAL A 224 -22.61 -3.82 -4.15
CA VAL A 224 -22.89 -4.74 -5.25
C VAL A 224 -24.00 -5.68 -4.82
N ASN A 225 -25.22 -5.36 -5.25
CA ASN A 225 -26.37 -6.24 -5.08
C ASN A 225 -26.25 -7.42 -6.06
N ASP A 226 -25.89 -8.58 -5.53
CA ASP A 226 -25.67 -9.82 -6.31
C ASP A 226 -26.99 -10.57 -6.55
N GLY A 227 -27.97 -9.85 -7.11
CA GLY A 227 -29.27 -10.39 -7.48
C GLY A 227 -30.06 -10.89 -6.28
N SER A 228 -30.07 -10.12 -5.19
CA SER A 228 -30.76 -10.51 -3.97
C SER A 228 -32.28 -10.62 -4.18
N PRO A 229 -32.94 -11.67 -3.68
CA PRO A 229 -34.39 -11.85 -3.81
C PRO A 229 -35.20 -11.18 -2.69
N ASP A 230 -34.54 -10.54 -1.73
CA ASP A 230 -35.14 -9.75 -0.65
C ASP A 230 -34.90 -8.26 -0.87
N ASP A 231 -35.32 -7.42 0.09
CA ASP A 231 -35.26 -5.97 0.01
C ASP A 231 -33.82 -5.38 0.05
N THR A 232 -32.77 -6.22 -0.02
CA THR A 232 -31.36 -5.79 0.00
C THR A 232 -31.08 -4.75 -1.11
N GLY A 233 -31.65 -4.96 -2.30
CA GLY A 233 -31.49 -4.03 -3.43
C GLY A 233 -32.14 -2.67 -3.16
N ASP A 234 -33.38 -2.68 -2.68
CA ASP A 234 -34.16 -1.47 -2.39
C ASP A 234 -33.52 -0.65 -1.26
N VAL A 235 -33.01 -1.31 -0.22
CA VAL A 235 -32.24 -0.66 0.85
C VAL A 235 -31.00 0.02 0.27
N ALA A 236 -30.21 -0.69 -0.55
CA ALA A 236 -29.01 -0.13 -1.17
C ALA A 236 -29.32 1.12 -2.02
N ASP A 237 -30.40 1.08 -2.81
CA ASP A 237 -30.84 2.20 -3.65
C ASP A 237 -31.27 3.41 -2.81
N GLY A 238 -31.96 3.18 -1.69
CA GLY A 238 -32.30 4.23 -0.73
C GLY A 238 -31.07 4.96 -0.18
N TRP A 239 -30.01 4.22 0.14
CA TRP A 239 -28.74 4.80 0.59
C TRP A 239 -28.01 5.58 -0.50
N ALA A 240 -27.98 5.07 -1.74
CA ALA A 240 -27.39 5.79 -2.87
C ALA A 240 -28.13 7.10 -3.17
N ALA A 241 -29.45 7.11 -3.05
CA ALA A 241 -30.26 8.32 -3.21
C ALA A 241 -30.00 9.34 -2.09
N ARG A 242 -29.78 8.88 -0.85
CA ARG A 242 -29.49 9.74 0.31
C ARG A 242 -28.07 10.31 0.30
N PHE A 243 -27.10 9.59 -0.26
CA PHE A 243 -25.68 9.95 -0.26
C PHE A 243 -25.08 9.95 -1.69
N PRO A 244 -25.58 10.82 -2.59
CA PRO A 244 -25.12 10.87 -3.96
C PRO A 244 -23.63 11.22 -4.03
N GLY A 245 -22.87 10.48 -4.83
CA GLY A 245 -21.41 10.65 -4.98
C GLY A 245 -20.55 9.99 -3.90
N ARG A 246 -21.15 9.60 -2.75
CA ARG A 246 -20.51 8.78 -1.72
C ARG A 246 -20.85 7.30 -1.90
N ILE A 247 -22.12 6.97 -2.14
CA ILE A 247 -22.61 5.59 -2.29
C ILE A 247 -23.08 5.37 -3.73
N GLN A 248 -22.61 4.28 -4.34
CA GLN A 248 -23.08 3.79 -5.64
C GLN A 248 -23.53 2.34 -5.52
N VAL A 249 -24.53 1.97 -6.32
CA VAL A 249 -25.09 0.61 -6.33
C VAL A 249 -24.90 -0.01 -7.71
N ILE A 250 -24.48 -1.27 -7.71
CA ILE A 250 -24.38 -2.11 -8.90
C ILE A 250 -25.32 -3.30 -8.69
N HIS A 251 -26.37 -3.40 -9.51
CA HIS A 251 -27.22 -4.58 -9.56
C HIS A 251 -26.67 -5.53 -10.62
N LYS A 252 -26.49 -6.78 -10.26
CA LYS A 252 -26.13 -7.84 -11.20
C LYS A 252 -26.92 -9.11 -10.94
N GLN A 253 -26.92 -10.02 -11.90
CA GLN A 253 -27.41 -11.38 -11.66
C GLN A 253 -26.52 -12.08 -10.63
N ASN A 254 -27.10 -12.89 -9.75
CA ASN A 254 -26.37 -13.63 -8.73
C ASN A 254 -25.23 -14.48 -9.32
N GLY A 255 -24.01 -14.23 -8.86
CA GLY A 255 -22.81 -15.00 -9.23
C GLY A 255 -21.95 -15.40 -8.02
N GLY A 256 -22.40 -15.10 -6.81
CA GLY A 256 -21.66 -15.35 -5.57
C GLY A 256 -20.80 -14.16 -5.13
N CYS A 257 -20.31 -14.26 -3.89
CA CYS A 257 -19.59 -13.18 -3.20
C CYS A 257 -18.33 -12.73 -3.96
N ALA A 258 -17.53 -13.67 -4.45
CA ALA A 258 -16.35 -13.39 -5.28
C ALA A 258 -16.71 -12.59 -6.55
N SER A 259 -17.81 -12.95 -7.23
CA SER A 259 -18.28 -12.23 -8.42
C SER A 259 -18.71 -10.80 -8.08
N ALA A 260 -19.39 -10.61 -6.93
CA ALA A 260 -19.79 -9.30 -6.45
C ALA A 260 -18.58 -8.43 -6.10
N ARG A 261 -17.60 -8.99 -5.36
CA ARG A 261 -16.34 -8.32 -5.04
C ARG A 261 -15.56 -7.92 -6.28
N ASN A 262 -15.47 -8.79 -7.29
CA ASN A 262 -14.81 -8.48 -8.57
C ASN A 262 -15.54 -7.37 -9.34
N ALA A 263 -16.87 -7.36 -9.36
CA ALA A 263 -17.64 -6.30 -10.00
C ALA A 263 -17.40 -4.94 -9.31
N GLY A 264 -17.36 -4.93 -7.98
CA GLY A 264 -17.03 -3.72 -7.21
C GLY A 264 -15.57 -3.29 -7.41
N LEU A 265 -14.62 -4.23 -7.41
CA LEU A 265 -13.20 -3.98 -7.65
C LEU A 265 -12.96 -3.38 -9.04
N ALA A 266 -13.70 -3.84 -10.06
CA ALA A 266 -13.62 -3.29 -11.41
C ALA A 266 -14.19 -1.86 -11.51
N ALA A 267 -15.17 -1.52 -10.67
CA ALA A 267 -15.78 -0.19 -10.62
C ALA A 267 -15.00 0.80 -9.71
N ALA A 268 -14.07 0.31 -8.89
CA ALA A 268 -13.33 1.11 -7.92
C ALA A 268 -12.39 2.12 -8.58
N ARG A 269 -12.47 3.39 -8.14
CA ARG A 269 -11.65 4.50 -8.64
C ARG A 269 -10.59 4.97 -7.65
N GLY A 270 -10.69 4.53 -6.40
CA GLY A 270 -9.83 4.91 -5.31
C GLY A 270 -8.37 4.57 -5.53
N GLU A 271 -7.49 5.33 -4.88
CA GLU A 271 -6.07 5.00 -4.82
C GLU A 271 -5.84 3.63 -4.15
N PHE A 272 -6.67 3.35 -3.15
CA PHE A 272 -6.77 2.07 -2.46
C PHE A 272 -8.19 1.50 -2.57
N VAL A 273 -8.30 0.19 -2.42
CA VAL A 273 -9.56 -0.55 -2.34
C VAL A 273 -9.64 -1.28 -1.01
N GLY A 274 -10.75 -1.15 -0.30
CA GLY A 274 -11.11 -1.94 0.88
C GLY A 274 -12.37 -2.74 0.63
N PHE A 275 -12.67 -3.66 1.54
CA PHE A 275 -13.88 -4.49 1.50
C PHE A 275 -14.59 -4.40 2.84
N ALA A 276 -15.91 -4.42 2.83
CA ALA A 276 -16.71 -4.59 4.04
C ALA A 276 -17.87 -5.54 3.72
N ASP A 277 -18.12 -6.53 4.57
CA ASP A 277 -19.25 -7.43 4.35
C ASP A 277 -20.56 -6.71 4.78
N GLY A 278 -21.64 -6.87 4.00
CA GLY A 278 -22.89 -6.11 4.15
C GLY A 278 -23.67 -6.36 5.45
N ASP A 279 -23.19 -7.27 6.30
CA ASP A 279 -23.70 -7.62 7.61
C ASP A 279 -22.84 -7.13 8.78
N ASP A 280 -21.69 -6.55 8.49
CA ASP A 280 -20.74 -5.99 9.45
C ASP A 280 -20.80 -4.47 9.49
N TRP A 281 -20.06 -3.85 10.42
CA TRP A 281 -19.92 -2.40 10.49
C TRP A 281 -18.50 -2.00 10.89
N VAL A 282 -18.17 -0.72 10.72
CA VAL A 282 -16.83 -0.19 10.95
C VAL A 282 -16.85 1.08 11.81
N ASP A 283 -15.73 1.35 12.49
CA ASP A 283 -15.52 2.60 13.20
C ASP A 283 -15.38 3.78 12.22
N PRO A 284 -15.95 4.97 12.51
CA PRO A 284 -15.83 6.18 11.68
C PRO A 284 -14.40 6.61 11.30
N ALA A 285 -13.38 6.21 12.09
CA ALA A 285 -11.99 6.54 11.84
C ALA A 285 -11.27 5.52 10.92
N MET A 286 -11.84 4.33 10.71
CA MET A 286 -11.14 3.18 10.13
C MET A 286 -10.41 3.51 8.83
N PHE A 287 -11.13 3.99 7.81
CA PHE A 287 -10.53 4.19 6.50
C PHE A 287 -9.61 5.42 6.44
N ALA A 288 -9.87 6.46 7.24
CA ALA A 288 -9.00 7.63 7.33
C ALA A 288 -7.63 7.25 7.90
N GLU A 289 -7.63 6.45 8.96
CA GLU A 289 -6.41 6.03 9.65
C GLU A 289 -5.66 4.94 8.87
N LEU A 290 -6.35 4.02 8.21
CA LEU A 290 -5.71 3.08 7.28
C LEU A 290 -5.05 3.81 6.10
N TYR A 291 -5.72 4.81 5.51
CA TYR A 291 -5.14 5.62 4.44
C TYR A 291 -3.91 6.38 4.95
N ARG A 292 -4.02 7.03 6.11
CA ARG A 292 -2.90 7.72 6.76
C ARG A 292 -1.71 6.80 6.97
N ALA A 293 -1.94 5.62 7.56
CA ALA A 293 -0.90 4.62 7.78
C ALA A 293 -0.24 4.18 6.46
N ALA A 294 -1.02 3.93 5.41
CA ALA A 294 -0.51 3.53 4.10
C ALA A 294 0.37 4.62 3.47
N ILE A 295 -0.06 5.88 3.50
CA ILE A 295 0.69 7.00 2.89
C ILE A 295 1.99 7.28 3.66
N LEU A 296 1.93 7.39 4.98
CA LEU A 296 3.09 7.77 5.79
C LEU A 296 4.16 6.69 5.87
N SER A 297 3.78 5.45 5.59
CA SER A 297 4.71 4.34 5.49
C SER A 297 5.03 3.95 4.05
N GLY A 298 4.42 4.56 3.03
CA GLY A 298 4.53 4.11 1.63
C GLY A 298 4.15 2.63 1.44
N ALA A 299 3.22 2.11 2.24
CA ALA A 299 2.80 0.71 2.20
C ALA A 299 1.88 0.40 1.02
N ASP A 300 1.95 -0.83 0.54
CA ASP A 300 1.07 -1.33 -0.53
C ASP A 300 -0.25 -1.87 0.05
N VAL A 301 -0.26 -2.19 1.34
CA VAL A 301 -1.42 -2.66 2.11
C VAL A 301 -1.38 -2.01 3.49
N ALA A 302 -2.53 -1.60 4.02
CA ALA A 302 -2.68 -1.24 5.43
C ALA A 302 -3.79 -2.08 6.06
N GLN A 303 -3.60 -2.49 7.32
CA GLN A 303 -4.57 -3.29 8.09
C GLN A 303 -4.77 -2.76 9.50
N CYS A 304 -5.99 -2.90 10.03
CA CYS A 304 -6.31 -2.63 11.43
C CYS A 304 -6.67 -3.92 12.17
N GLY A 305 -6.86 -3.83 13.48
CA GLY A 305 -7.49 -4.88 14.28
C GLY A 305 -8.97 -5.06 13.94
N TYR A 306 -9.61 -6.01 14.61
CA TYR A 306 -11.04 -6.25 14.48
C TYR A 306 -11.65 -6.79 15.77
N ALA A 307 -12.96 -6.66 15.93
CA ALA A 307 -13.70 -7.21 17.06
C ALA A 307 -14.77 -8.19 16.55
N GLU A 308 -14.81 -9.39 17.10
CA GLU A 308 -15.93 -10.31 16.92
C GLU A 308 -17.08 -9.82 17.82
N ALA A 309 -18.20 -9.41 17.22
CA ALA A 309 -19.30 -8.73 17.89
C ALA A 309 -20.56 -9.61 17.94
N TRP A 310 -21.10 -9.81 19.15
CA TRP A 310 -22.20 -10.74 19.40
C TRP A 310 -23.51 -10.01 19.69
N ALA A 311 -24.64 -10.67 19.47
CA ALA A 311 -25.97 -10.09 19.65
C ALA A 311 -26.29 -9.71 21.11
N ASP A 312 -25.57 -10.26 22.08
CA ASP A 312 -25.67 -9.90 23.51
C ASP A 312 -24.90 -8.62 23.88
N GLY A 313 -24.25 -7.99 22.90
CA GLY A 313 -23.43 -6.79 23.06
C GLY A 313 -21.99 -7.05 23.48
N SER A 314 -21.56 -8.32 23.58
CA SER A 314 -20.18 -8.66 23.90
C SER A 314 -19.26 -8.54 22.67
N TYR A 315 -17.97 -8.23 22.93
CA TYR A 315 -16.93 -8.10 21.92
C TYR A 315 -15.70 -8.92 22.29
N THR A 316 -15.09 -9.59 21.31
CA THR A 316 -13.74 -10.15 21.42
C THR A 316 -12.81 -9.45 20.44
N SER A 317 -11.90 -8.62 20.94
CA SER A 317 -11.02 -7.79 20.12
C SER A 317 -9.69 -8.48 19.77
N HIS A 318 -9.27 -8.33 18.53
CA HIS A 318 -8.02 -8.82 17.96
C HIS A 318 -7.22 -7.63 17.42
N ARG A 319 -5.99 -7.43 17.93
CA ARG A 319 -5.13 -6.33 17.49
C ARG A 319 -4.70 -6.46 16.02
N GLY A 320 -4.49 -5.31 15.37
CA GLY A 320 -3.99 -5.26 13.99
C GLY A 320 -2.47 -5.39 13.86
N ALA A 321 -1.75 -5.17 14.96
CA ALA A 321 -0.30 -5.20 15.05
C ALA A 321 0.18 -6.15 16.18
N PRO A 322 1.44 -6.65 16.13
CA PRO A 322 2.00 -7.48 17.18
C PRO A 322 2.02 -6.79 18.55
N GLU A 323 1.89 -7.57 19.62
CA GLU A 323 1.92 -7.03 20.99
C GLU A 323 3.30 -6.47 21.36
N GLY A 324 3.31 -5.40 22.16
CA GLY A 324 4.53 -4.81 22.70
C GLY A 324 5.33 -3.94 21.72
N ILE A 325 4.82 -3.69 20.51
CA ILE A 325 5.42 -2.75 19.55
C ILE A 325 4.83 -1.35 19.76
N GLY A 326 5.70 -0.36 19.96
CA GLY A 326 5.33 1.04 20.24
C GLY A 326 5.24 1.96 19.02
N ASP A 327 5.69 1.52 17.85
CA ASP A 327 5.68 2.34 16.64
C ASP A 327 4.29 2.34 15.99
N TRP A 328 3.80 3.54 15.65
CA TRP A 328 2.55 3.73 14.92
C TRP A 328 2.82 4.41 13.56
N PRO A 329 2.29 3.85 12.44
CA PRO A 329 1.84 2.46 12.31
C PRO A 329 3.04 1.50 12.45
N HIS A 330 2.80 0.25 12.84
CA HIS A 330 3.83 -0.78 12.71
C HIS A 330 3.97 -1.15 11.23
N VAL A 331 5.20 -1.17 10.73
CA VAL A 331 5.48 -1.41 9.31
C VAL A 331 6.37 -2.64 9.17
N THR A 332 5.98 -3.57 8.31
CA THR A 332 6.80 -4.73 7.96
C THR A 332 7.01 -4.83 6.45
N GLU A 333 8.25 -5.12 6.07
CA GLU A 333 8.63 -5.55 4.71
C GLU A 333 8.67 -7.08 4.60
N ASP A 334 8.55 -7.79 5.73
CA ASP A 334 8.48 -9.25 5.77
C ASP A 334 7.06 -9.76 5.52
N THR A 335 6.51 -9.41 4.36
CA THR A 335 5.13 -9.72 3.98
C THR A 335 4.87 -11.22 3.82
N VAL A 336 5.91 -12.01 3.52
CA VAL A 336 5.85 -13.48 3.46
C VAL A 336 5.49 -14.09 4.82
N ALA A 337 5.87 -13.47 5.94
CA ALA A 337 5.48 -13.95 7.27
C ALA A 337 3.97 -13.87 7.52
N LEU A 338 3.25 -13.01 6.79
CA LEU A 338 1.82 -12.76 6.96
C LEU A 338 0.94 -13.70 6.15
N LEU A 339 1.52 -14.52 5.26
CA LEU A 339 0.75 -15.41 4.37
C LEU A 339 -0.06 -16.47 5.12
N THR A 340 0.30 -16.78 6.37
CA THR A 340 -0.43 -17.72 7.23
C THR A 340 -1.45 -17.06 8.15
N GLU A 341 -1.63 -15.75 8.08
CA GLU A 341 -2.68 -15.06 8.84
C GLU A 341 -4.08 -15.52 8.42
N ARG A 342 -5.02 -15.45 9.37
CA ARG A 342 -6.44 -15.70 9.07
C ARG A 342 -6.90 -14.81 7.91
N PRO A 343 -7.58 -15.37 6.89
CA PRO A 343 -8.23 -14.60 5.84
C PRO A 343 -9.19 -13.57 6.43
N THR A 344 -8.86 -12.30 6.29
CA THR A 344 -9.54 -11.15 6.94
C THR A 344 -9.49 -9.93 6.02
N ILE A 345 -9.87 -10.10 4.76
CA ILE A 345 -9.71 -9.06 3.72
C ILE A 345 -10.39 -7.72 4.08
N TRP A 346 -11.42 -7.78 4.90
CA TRP A 346 -12.30 -6.68 5.24
C TRP A 346 -11.69 -5.67 6.22
N ARG A 347 -10.63 -6.05 6.96
CA ARG A 347 -9.90 -5.13 7.86
C ARG A 347 -8.79 -4.34 7.16
N ARG A 348 -8.72 -4.41 5.83
CA ARG A 348 -7.57 -3.95 5.04
C ARG A 348 -7.98 -2.99 3.93
N ILE A 349 -7.03 -2.14 3.56
CA ILE A 349 -7.02 -1.45 2.27
C ILE A 349 -5.80 -1.91 1.46
N TYR A 350 -5.98 -2.03 0.16
CA TYR A 350 -5.01 -2.54 -0.80
C TYR A 350 -4.77 -1.51 -1.89
N ARG A 351 -3.51 -1.23 -2.23
CA ARG A 351 -3.22 -0.28 -3.30
C ARG A 351 -3.75 -0.81 -4.62
N ARG A 352 -4.67 -0.07 -5.26
CA ARG A 352 -5.42 -0.53 -6.44
C ARG A 352 -4.51 -0.94 -7.60
N ASP A 353 -3.51 -0.11 -7.90
CA ASP A 353 -2.59 -0.40 -9.01
C ASP A 353 -1.70 -1.61 -8.72
N MET A 354 -1.40 -1.92 -7.45
CA MET A 354 -0.68 -3.15 -7.10
C MET A 354 -1.54 -4.38 -7.43
N LEU A 355 -2.83 -4.35 -7.09
CA LEU A 355 -3.77 -5.41 -7.46
C LEU A 355 -3.86 -5.56 -8.97
N ALA A 356 -4.05 -4.46 -9.70
CA ALA A 356 -4.19 -4.46 -11.16
C ALA A 356 -2.93 -4.95 -11.88
N GLN A 357 -1.74 -4.46 -11.50
CA GLN A 357 -0.46 -4.86 -12.09
C GLN A 357 -0.14 -6.35 -11.91
N ASN A 358 -0.62 -6.95 -10.82
CA ASN A 358 -0.42 -8.36 -10.53
C ASN A 358 -1.63 -9.24 -10.93
N GLY A 359 -2.67 -8.65 -11.53
CA GLY A 359 -3.90 -9.35 -11.93
C GLY A 359 -4.59 -10.06 -10.76
N ILE A 360 -4.58 -9.47 -9.57
CA ILE A 360 -5.13 -10.05 -8.34
C ILE A 360 -6.64 -9.82 -8.32
N ILE A 361 -7.41 -10.90 -8.34
CA ILE A 361 -8.87 -10.93 -8.33
C ILE A 361 -9.38 -12.04 -7.41
N PHE A 362 -10.66 -12.02 -7.06
CA PHE A 362 -11.31 -13.12 -6.37
C PHE A 362 -11.60 -14.26 -7.35
N PRO A 363 -11.36 -15.53 -7.00
CA PRO A 363 -11.71 -16.65 -7.86
C PRO A 363 -13.22 -16.89 -7.83
N ASP A 364 -13.95 -16.37 -8.81
CA ASP A 364 -15.43 -16.43 -8.88
C ASP A 364 -15.99 -17.82 -9.21
N HIS A 365 -15.17 -18.73 -9.69
CA HIS A 365 -15.50 -20.16 -9.81
C HIS A 365 -15.51 -20.89 -8.45
N VAL A 366 -15.05 -20.25 -7.38
CA VAL A 366 -15.03 -20.80 -6.02
C VAL A 366 -16.21 -20.25 -5.22
N ALA A 367 -17.04 -21.14 -4.69
CA ALA A 367 -18.29 -20.73 -4.04
C ALA A 367 -18.10 -20.08 -2.64
N ARG A 368 -16.97 -20.33 -1.96
CA ARG A 368 -16.69 -19.92 -0.56
C ARG A 368 -15.20 -19.83 -0.30
N PHE A 369 -14.79 -19.09 0.72
CA PHE A 369 -13.38 -18.89 1.10
C PHE A 369 -12.53 -18.29 -0.04
N ASP A 370 -13.17 -17.45 -0.87
CA ASP A 370 -12.54 -16.70 -1.96
C ASP A 370 -11.58 -15.61 -1.45
N ASP A 371 -11.66 -15.28 -0.17
CA ASP A 371 -10.80 -14.34 0.55
C ASP A 371 -9.37 -14.86 0.75
N LEU A 372 -9.19 -16.17 1.00
CA LEU A 372 -7.87 -16.79 1.18
C LEU A 372 -6.94 -16.59 -0.04
N PRO A 373 -7.32 -16.96 -1.28
CA PRO A 373 -6.46 -16.79 -2.45
C PRO A 373 -6.16 -15.31 -2.74
N PHE A 374 -7.17 -14.43 -2.63
CA PHE A 374 -6.98 -12.99 -2.80
C PHE A 374 -5.97 -12.44 -1.79
N GLN A 375 -6.14 -12.74 -0.49
CA GLN A 375 -5.23 -12.30 0.56
C GLN A 375 -3.81 -12.84 0.34
N PHE A 376 -3.67 -14.12 -0.01
CA PHE A 376 -2.38 -14.75 -0.21
C PHE A 376 -1.60 -14.05 -1.33
N GLU A 377 -2.22 -13.81 -2.48
CA GLU A 377 -1.60 -13.09 -3.60
C GLU A 377 -1.30 -11.62 -3.24
N ALA A 378 -2.25 -10.93 -2.61
CA ALA A 378 -2.08 -9.51 -2.25
C ALA A 378 -0.94 -9.28 -1.25
N LEU A 379 -0.85 -10.09 -0.19
CA LEU A 379 0.23 -9.99 0.79
C LEU A 379 1.57 -10.42 0.20
N LEU A 380 1.61 -11.46 -0.64
CA LEU A 380 2.84 -11.89 -1.29
C LEU A 380 3.42 -10.83 -2.23
N ARG A 381 2.55 -10.10 -2.96
CA ARG A 381 2.97 -9.06 -3.92
C ARG A 381 3.18 -7.69 -3.29
N ALA A 382 2.70 -7.48 -2.07
CA ALA A 382 2.98 -6.27 -1.30
C ALA A 382 4.47 -6.22 -0.90
N ARG A 383 5.11 -5.07 -1.12
CA ARG A 383 6.47 -4.79 -0.64
C ARG A 383 6.49 -4.42 0.83
N ARG A 384 5.40 -3.85 1.31
CA ARG A 384 5.28 -3.31 2.66
C ARG A 384 3.83 -3.32 3.12
N VAL A 385 3.61 -3.72 4.38
CA VAL A 385 2.31 -3.74 5.05
C VAL A 385 2.38 -2.83 6.27
N ALA A 386 1.46 -1.88 6.37
CA ALA A 386 1.26 -1.05 7.55
C ALA A 386 0.18 -1.67 8.45
N MET A 387 0.39 -1.63 9.75
CA MET A 387 -0.45 -2.27 10.75
C MET A 387 -0.82 -1.27 11.84
N VAL A 388 -2.12 -1.09 12.03
CA VAL A 388 -2.70 -0.20 13.03
C VAL A 388 -3.30 -1.07 14.14
N PRO A 389 -2.93 -0.89 15.42
CA PRO A 389 -3.31 -1.83 16.48
C PRO A 389 -4.81 -1.85 16.80
N GLU A 390 -5.52 -0.74 16.58
CA GLU A 390 -6.92 -0.51 16.93
C GLU A 390 -7.89 -1.46 16.22
N ALA A 391 -8.88 -1.96 16.94
CA ALA A 391 -9.90 -2.86 16.43
C ALA A 391 -11.11 -2.08 15.88
N TRP A 392 -10.99 -1.59 14.64
CA TRP A 392 -11.99 -0.72 14.01
C TRP A 392 -12.99 -1.42 13.09
N TYR A 393 -12.82 -2.71 12.85
CA TYR A 393 -13.80 -3.50 12.11
C TYR A 393 -14.58 -4.39 13.07
N PHE A 394 -15.90 -4.39 12.98
CA PHE A 394 -16.78 -5.18 13.84
C PHE A 394 -17.41 -6.32 13.04
N TYR A 395 -16.89 -7.52 13.26
CA TYR A 395 -17.30 -8.73 12.58
C TYR A 395 -18.46 -9.41 13.33
N ARG A 396 -19.67 -9.34 12.79
CA ARG A 396 -20.88 -9.84 13.45
C ARG A 396 -20.87 -11.36 13.55
N GLN A 397 -21.16 -11.87 14.74
CA GLN A 397 -21.25 -13.29 15.02
C GLN A 397 -22.68 -13.78 15.21
N GLY A 398 -22.92 -15.04 14.83
CA GLY A 398 -24.09 -15.80 15.27
C GLY A 398 -25.40 -15.45 14.57
N ARG A 399 -25.37 -14.71 13.44
CA ARG A 399 -26.59 -14.38 12.71
C ARG A 399 -27.11 -15.55 11.85
N PRO A 400 -28.44 -15.65 11.62
CA PRO A 400 -28.99 -16.61 10.67
C PRO A 400 -28.43 -16.39 9.25
N GLY A 401 -28.06 -17.49 8.58
CA GLY A 401 -27.51 -17.44 7.21
C GLY A 401 -25.99 -17.29 7.11
N GLN A 402 -25.29 -17.05 8.22
CA GLN A 402 -23.83 -17.04 8.25
C GLN A 402 -23.28 -18.45 7.96
N THR A 403 -22.32 -18.58 7.05
CA THR A 403 -21.92 -19.92 6.56
C THR A 403 -20.76 -20.58 7.33
N ILE A 404 -20.73 -20.43 8.66
CA ILE A 404 -19.63 -20.95 9.49
C ILE A 404 -19.88 -22.40 10.00
N GLY A 405 -20.97 -23.04 9.55
CA GLY A 405 -21.44 -24.33 10.10
C GLY A 405 -21.43 -25.53 9.16
N VAL A 406 -20.75 -25.45 8.01
CA VAL A 406 -20.76 -26.52 7.00
C VAL A 406 -19.96 -27.74 7.49
N ARG A 407 -20.54 -28.94 7.39
CA ARG A 407 -19.90 -30.20 7.80
C ARG A 407 -19.89 -31.30 6.73
N ASP A 408 -20.18 -30.93 5.48
CA ASP A 408 -20.34 -31.85 4.34
C ASP A 408 -19.35 -31.52 3.19
N GLU A 409 -19.59 -32.12 2.02
CA GLU A 409 -18.75 -31.98 0.83
C GLU A 409 -18.54 -30.54 0.35
N ARG A 410 -19.33 -29.57 0.80
CA ARG A 410 -19.08 -28.15 0.50
C ARG A 410 -17.72 -27.66 1.05
N LEU A 411 -17.11 -28.33 2.02
CA LEU A 411 -15.72 -28.07 2.46
C LEU A 411 -14.65 -28.53 1.45
N TYR A 412 -15.03 -29.26 0.38
CA TYR A 412 -14.11 -29.67 -0.69
C TYR A 412 -13.69 -28.49 -1.56
N VAL A 413 -14.33 -27.33 -1.38
CA VAL A 413 -13.98 -26.05 -1.99
C VAL A 413 -12.50 -25.64 -1.76
N HIS A 414 -11.84 -26.16 -0.73
CA HIS A 414 -10.42 -25.90 -0.49
C HIS A 414 -9.50 -26.44 -1.60
N PHE A 415 -9.87 -27.53 -2.28
CA PHE A 415 -9.05 -28.09 -3.35
C PHE A 415 -8.86 -27.12 -4.52
N PRO A 416 -9.93 -26.59 -5.18
CA PRO A 416 -9.75 -25.61 -6.24
C PRO A 416 -9.09 -24.31 -5.77
N ILE A 417 -9.25 -23.89 -4.50
CA ILE A 417 -8.53 -22.74 -3.94
C ILE A 417 -7.01 -22.97 -3.96
N PHE A 418 -6.56 -24.14 -3.49
CA PHE A 418 -5.13 -24.44 -3.48
C PHE A 418 -4.57 -24.67 -4.88
N ASP A 419 -5.37 -25.17 -5.81
CA ASP A 419 -4.97 -25.27 -7.21
C ASP A 419 -4.79 -23.88 -7.83
N TRP A 420 -5.71 -22.95 -7.56
CA TRP A 420 -5.60 -21.55 -8.00
C TRP A 420 -4.32 -20.89 -7.49
N ILE A 421 -4.05 -20.96 -6.18
CA ILE A 421 -2.83 -20.38 -5.59
C ILE A 421 -1.59 -21.09 -6.16
N TRP A 422 -1.64 -22.41 -6.31
CA TRP A 422 -0.55 -23.20 -6.86
C TRP A 422 -0.18 -22.71 -8.26
N GLU A 423 -1.14 -22.63 -9.17
CA GLU A 423 -0.93 -22.26 -10.57
C GLU A 423 -0.39 -20.82 -10.72
N ARG A 424 -0.85 -19.89 -9.87
CA ARG A 424 -0.51 -18.47 -10.00
C ARG A 424 0.75 -18.07 -9.24
N VAL A 425 1.11 -18.79 -8.18
CA VAL A 425 2.23 -18.41 -7.31
C VAL A 425 3.44 -19.33 -7.48
N MET A 426 3.23 -20.64 -7.46
CA MET A 426 4.31 -21.62 -7.31
C MET A 426 5.32 -21.64 -8.46
N PRO A 427 4.98 -21.32 -9.73
CA PRO A 427 5.98 -21.21 -10.79
C PRO A 427 7.10 -20.20 -10.52
N SER A 428 6.88 -19.25 -9.60
CA SER A 428 7.84 -18.19 -9.25
C SER A 428 8.13 -18.12 -7.75
N ALA A 429 7.68 -19.12 -6.97
CA ALA A 429 7.80 -19.10 -5.52
C ALA A 429 9.24 -19.36 -5.06
N THR A 430 9.63 -18.71 -3.97
CA THR A 430 10.84 -19.08 -3.23
C THR A 430 10.52 -20.24 -2.28
N ALA A 431 11.53 -20.98 -1.83
CA ALA A 431 11.36 -22.05 -0.83
C ALA A 431 10.64 -21.56 0.44
N ARG A 432 10.83 -20.29 0.81
CA ARG A 432 10.13 -19.68 1.94
C ARG A 432 8.62 -19.53 1.67
N VAL A 433 8.25 -19.09 0.47
CA VAL A 433 6.85 -18.95 0.06
C VAL A 433 6.18 -20.32 -0.04
N GLU A 434 6.87 -21.31 -0.61
CA GLU A 434 6.40 -22.71 -0.65
C GLU A 434 6.14 -23.25 0.75
N ALA A 435 7.04 -22.98 1.72
CA ALA A 435 6.85 -23.40 3.10
C ALA A 435 5.63 -22.73 3.76
N GLN A 436 5.37 -21.44 3.50
CA GLN A 436 4.17 -20.78 4.02
C GLN A 436 2.89 -21.31 3.35
N PHE A 437 2.91 -21.52 2.04
CA PHE A 437 1.80 -22.15 1.32
C PHE A 437 1.49 -23.53 1.89
N GLN A 438 2.50 -24.35 2.12
CA GLN A 438 2.32 -25.66 2.74
C GLN A 438 1.68 -25.53 4.14
N ARG A 439 2.11 -24.57 4.97
CA ARG A 439 1.49 -24.33 6.28
C ARG A 439 0.01 -23.96 6.16
N VAL A 440 -0.36 -23.11 5.19
CA VAL A 440 -1.76 -22.76 4.90
C VAL A 440 -2.55 -24.01 4.54
N VAL A 441 -2.08 -24.78 3.55
CA VAL A 441 -2.72 -26.03 3.08
C VAL A 441 -2.94 -27.00 4.24
N MET A 442 -1.90 -27.20 5.07
CA MET A 442 -1.94 -28.11 6.21
C MET A 442 -2.95 -27.69 7.27
N ASN A 443 -2.94 -26.40 7.65
CA ASN A 443 -3.84 -25.88 8.67
C ASN A 443 -5.31 -25.96 8.22
N THR A 444 -5.58 -25.59 6.96
CA THR A 444 -6.92 -25.65 6.39
C THR A 444 -7.44 -27.08 6.27
N HIS A 445 -6.62 -28.03 5.81
CA HIS A 445 -7.05 -29.43 5.74
C HIS A 445 -7.28 -30.04 7.12
N ALA A 446 -6.44 -29.72 8.10
CA ALA A 446 -6.64 -30.18 9.48
C ALA A 446 -7.99 -29.67 10.03
N TRP A 447 -8.26 -28.37 9.89
CA TRP A 447 -9.52 -27.76 10.30
C TRP A 447 -10.73 -28.39 9.59
N ALA A 448 -10.67 -28.55 8.27
CA ALA A 448 -11.76 -29.18 7.52
C ALA A 448 -12.03 -30.62 7.97
N MET A 449 -10.98 -31.40 8.27
CA MET A 449 -11.12 -32.76 8.79
C MET A 449 -11.77 -32.82 10.18
N GLU A 450 -11.56 -31.82 11.02
CA GLU A 450 -12.24 -31.68 12.31
C GLU A 450 -13.73 -31.36 12.14
N MET A 451 -14.07 -30.49 11.18
CA MET A 451 -15.44 -30.05 10.93
C MET A 451 -16.31 -31.09 10.20
N LEU A 452 -15.74 -31.85 9.27
CA LEU A 452 -16.47 -32.83 8.44
C LEU A 452 -17.11 -33.94 9.28
N LEU A 453 -18.35 -34.31 8.93
CA LEU A 453 -18.99 -35.52 9.43
C LEU A 453 -18.24 -36.79 8.96
N PRO A 454 -18.25 -37.89 9.74
CA PRO A 454 -17.47 -39.09 9.45
C PRO A 454 -17.61 -39.65 8.04
N GLU A 455 -18.82 -39.63 7.48
CA GLU A 455 -19.17 -40.13 6.15
C GLU A 455 -18.43 -39.39 5.02
N HIS A 456 -18.13 -38.10 5.19
CA HIS A 456 -17.46 -37.29 4.16
C HIS A 456 -15.93 -37.28 4.29
N ARG A 457 -15.38 -37.73 5.43
CA ARG A 457 -13.92 -37.69 5.71
C ARG A 457 -13.11 -38.64 4.82
N ALA A 458 -13.70 -39.73 4.35
CA ALA A 458 -12.99 -40.69 3.50
C ALA A 458 -12.70 -40.11 2.11
N GLY A 459 -13.71 -39.53 1.46
CA GLY A 459 -13.56 -38.85 0.17
C GLY A 459 -12.59 -37.67 0.25
N TYR A 460 -12.71 -36.85 1.31
CA TYR A 460 -11.85 -35.69 1.50
C TYR A 460 -10.38 -36.10 1.63
N ARG A 461 -10.09 -37.15 2.43
CA ARG A 461 -8.73 -37.68 2.58
C ARG A 461 -8.14 -38.21 1.27
N ALA A 462 -8.95 -38.81 0.41
CA ALA A 462 -8.48 -39.29 -0.89
C ALA A 462 -8.05 -38.11 -1.79
N LEU A 463 -8.89 -37.08 -1.89
CA LEU A 463 -8.59 -35.87 -2.68
C LEU A 463 -7.41 -35.09 -2.11
N MET A 464 -7.33 -34.94 -0.78
CA MET A 464 -6.21 -34.31 -0.09
C MET A 464 -4.88 -34.99 -0.41
N ARG A 465 -4.82 -36.33 -0.36
CA ARG A 465 -3.60 -37.06 -0.74
C ARG A 465 -3.23 -36.85 -2.21
N ALA A 466 -4.22 -36.87 -3.10
CA ALA A 466 -3.99 -36.66 -4.53
C ALA A 466 -3.46 -35.25 -4.82
N GLN A 467 -4.04 -34.21 -4.21
CA GLN A 467 -3.57 -32.83 -4.34
C GLN A 467 -2.15 -32.66 -3.78
N MET A 468 -1.89 -33.13 -2.57
CA MET A 468 -0.56 -33.03 -1.94
C MET A 468 0.52 -33.74 -2.77
N ALA A 469 0.20 -34.89 -3.37
CA ALA A 469 1.11 -35.60 -4.25
C ALA A 469 1.38 -34.82 -5.56
N ARG A 470 0.33 -34.28 -6.19
CA ARG A 470 0.44 -33.47 -7.42
C ARG A 470 1.26 -32.19 -7.18
N GLN A 471 1.03 -31.54 -6.04
CA GLN A 471 1.73 -30.32 -5.61
C GLN A 471 3.07 -30.61 -4.91
N ARG A 472 3.51 -31.87 -4.86
CA ARG A 472 4.81 -32.29 -4.29
C ARG A 472 5.08 -31.74 -2.87
N LEU A 473 4.04 -31.59 -2.05
CA LEU A 473 4.16 -31.04 -0.70
C LEU A 473 4.97 -31.98 0.21
N HIS A 474 5.90 -31.43 0.98
CA HIS A 474 6.84 -32.21 1.80
C HIS A 474 6.30 -32.44 3.22
N LEU A 475 5.63 -33.57 3.46
CA LEU A 475 5.03 -33.86 4.77
C LEU A 475 6.03 -34.46 5.77
N GLY A 476 6.25 -33.78 6.89
CA GLY A 476 6.96 -34.33 8.04
C GLY A 476 6.11 -35.33 8.84
N ARG A 477 6.73 -36.04 9.79
CA ARG A 477 6.01 -36.98 10.68
C ARG A 477 4.90 -36.31 11.50
N LEU A 478 5.12 -35.07 11.96
CA LEU A 478 4.13 -34.31 12.71
C LEU A 478 2.95 -33.87 11.83
N ASP A 479 3.20 -33.55 10.56
CA ASP A 479 2.18 -33.19 9.58
C ASP A 479 1.25 -34.38 9.29
N LEU A 480 1.83 -35.57 9.11
CA LEU A 480 1.07 -36.81 8.93
C LEU A 480 0.19 -37.11 10.15
N LEU A 481 0.73 -36.94 11.37
CA LEU A 481 -0.04 -37.11 12.61
C LEU A 481 -1.21 -36.12 12.73
N ARG A 482 -0.98 -34.84 12.44
CA ARG A 482 -2.03 -33.80 12.46
C ARG A 482 -3.17 -34.09 11.47
N LEU A 483 -2.87 -34.67 10.32
CA LEU A 483 -3.86 -35.04 9.31
C LEU A 483 -4.51 -36.42 9.54
N GLY A 484 -4.17 -37.12 10.63
CA GLY A 484 -4.64 -38.48 10.87
C GLY A 484 -4.17 -39.48 9.79
N LEU A 485 -3.01 -39.22 9.17
CA LEU A 485 -2.38 -40.08 8.17
C LEU A 485 -1.33 -40.97 8.86
N ARG A 486 -1.37 -42.29 8.61
CA ARG A 486 -0.28 -43.18 9.00
C ARG A 486 0.93 -42.94 8.08
N ALA A 487 2.13 -43.00 8.63
CA ALA A 487 3.38 -43.04 7.86
C ALA A 487 3.44 -44.34 7.03
N GLY A 488 2.77 -44.35 5.89
CA GLY A 488 2.64 -45.51 5.02
C GLY A 488 2.01 -45.13 3.68
N ARG A 489 2.86 -45.05 2.65
CA ARG A 489 2.56 -44.91 1.22
C ARG A 489 1.70 -43.69 0.83
N LEU A 490 2.30 -42.51 0.87
CA LEU A 490 2.13 -41.59 -0.28
C LEU A 490 2.96 -42.20 -1.40
N GLY A 491 2.30 -42.78 -2.41
CA GLY A 491 2.96 -43.39 -3.55
C GLY A 491 3.68 -42.32 -4.38
N ILE A 492 4.93 -42.04 -4.01
CA ILE A 492 5.87 -41.27 -4.83
C ILE A 492 6.28 -42.22 -5.96
N VAL A 493 5.66 -42.09 -7.14
CA VAL A 493 6.31 -42.56 -8.37
C VAL A 493 7.24 -41.42 -8.79
N GLY A 494 8.47 -41.48 -8.29
CA GLY A 494 9.54 -40.58 -8.74
C GLY A 494 10.07 -41.03 -10.10
N PRO A 495 10.53 -40.12 -10.97
CA PRO A 495 11.26 -40.49 -12.17
C PRO A 495 12.64 -41.03 -11.76
N SER A 496 12.92 -42.29 -12.11
CA SER A 496 14.24 -42.88 -11.92
C SER A 496 15.24 -42.24 -12.88
N LEU A 497 16.23 -41.54 -12.33
CA LEU A 497 17.47 -41.25 -13.03
C LEU A 497 18.65 -41.44 -12.06
N VAL A 498 19.49 -42.44 -12.41
CA VAL A 498 20.96 -42.51 -12.17
C VAL A 498 21.37 -42.79 -10.70
N THR A 499 22.16 -43.78 -10.28
CA THR A 499 23.09 -44.78 -10.85
C THR A 499 23.50 -45.79 -9.76
N LYS A 500 23.87 -47.01 -10.16
CA LYS A 500 24.89 -47.95 -9.61
C LYS A 500 24.62 -49.28 -10.32
N GLY A 501 25.46 -49.85 -11.19
CA GLY A 501 26.91 -49.99 -11.14
C GLY A 501 27.26 -51.43 -10.73
N GLN A 502 27.33 -52.35 -11.70
CA GLN A 502 27.99 -53.67 -11.66
C GLN A 502 28.39 -53.95 -13.13
N ALA A 503 29.66 -53.89 -13.54
CA ALA A 503 30.75 -54.84 -13.29
C ALA A 503 30.45 -56.24 -13.87
N ASP A 504 31.20 -56.57 -14.92
CA ASP A 504 31.62 -57.89 -15.42
C ASP A 504 30.55 -58.95 -15.80
N ALA A 505 30.45 -59.24 -17.10
CA ALA A 505 30.85 -60.54 -17.69
C ALA A 505 30.35 -60.69 -19.15
N ALA A 506 31.27 -61.12 -20.01
CA ALA A 506 31.16 -61.60 -21.40
C ALA A 506 30.91 -60.56 -22.51
#